data_AF-A0A1G0KTU2-F1
#
_entry.id   AF-A0A1G0KTU2-F1
#
_cell.length_a   1.000
_cell.length_b   1.000
_cell.length_c   1.000
_cell.angle_alpha   90.00
_cell.angle_beta   90.00
_cell.angle_gamma   90.00
#
_symmetry.space_group_name_H-M   'P 1'
#
loop_
_entity.id
_entity.type
_entity.pdbx_description
1 polymer ?
#
loop_
_entity_poly.entity_id
_entity_poly.type
_entity_poly.pdbx_seq_one_letter_code
_entity_poly.pdbx_strand_id
1 'polypeptide(L)'
;MAMSIPFDTLDYAKKLETTGMPVAQAEQQSKLLADVLGKAVTFPRDLLSSERNLLVKIDAAKADIEAKLGIVKMDLEGKLNVVKADIEDRLGTVKMDLESKIDGVKSDITLIKWMMGTLIALNSAMIIKLLFA
;
A
#
# COMPACT_ATOMS: atom_id res chain seq x y z
N MET A 1 5.75 16.12 -39.65
CA MET A 1 6.83 16.73 -38.83
C MET A 1 6.86 18.22 -39.17
N ALA A 2 6.27 19.06 -38.33
CA ALA A 2 6.25 20.50 -38.58
C ALA A 2 7.63 21.08 -38.25
N MET A 3 8.35 21.50 -39.28
CA MET A 3 9.59 22.24 -39.16
C MET A 3 9.22 23.63 -38.62
N SER A 4 9.36 23.84 -37.31
CA SER A 4 9.16 25.15 -36.70
C SER A 4 10.28 26.06 -37.21
N ILE A 5 10.03 26.80 -38.29
CA ILE A 5 10.97 27.82 -38.73
C ILE A 5 10.80 28.98 -37.74
N PRO A 6 11.78 29.22 -36.85
CA PRO A 6 11.73 30.38 -35.97
C PRO A 6 11.66 31.65 -36.83
N PHE A 7 11.00 32.68 -36.31
CA PHE A 7 10.74 33.97 -36.97
C PHE A 7 11.79 34.32 -38.04
N ASP A 8 11.37 34.31 -39.31
CA ASP A 8 12.26 34.57 -40.45
C ASP A 8 12.54 36.07 -40.54
N THR A 9 13.66 36.46 -39.95
CA THR A 9 14.10 37.85 -39.92
C THR A 9 14.32 38.44 -41.32
N LEU A 10 14.68 37.64 -42.31
CA LEU A 10 14.98 38.10 -43.66
C LEU A 10 13.69 38.32 -44.46
N ASP A 11 12.73 37.38 -44.37
CA ASP A 11 11.41 37.53 -44.99
C ASP A 11 10.64 38.73 -44.41
N TYR A 12 10.73 38.93 -43.09
CA TYR A 12 10.10 40.06 -42.42
C TYR A 12 10.72 41.41 -42.82
N ALA A 13 12.06 41.51 -42.90
CA ALA A 13 12.73 42.72 -43.35
C ALA A 13 12.34 43.09 -44.80
N LYS A 14 12.29 42.11 -45.72
CA LYS A 14 11.85 42.33 -47.10
C LYS A 14 10.42 42.82 -47.21
N LYS A 15 9.50 42.28 -46.39
CA LYS A 15 8.11 42.77 -46.34
C LYS A 15 8.04 44.22 -45.87
N LEU A 16 8.86 44.61 -44.90
CA LEU A 16 8.93 45.99 -44.44
C LEU A 16 9.49 46.94 -45.50
N GLU A 17 10.51 46.52 -46.27
CA GLU A 17 11.01 47.27 -47.42
C GLU A 17 9.92 47.50 -48.48
N THR A 18 9.11 46.48 -48.78
CA THR A 18 8.00 46.62 -49.74
C THR A 18 6.93 47.61 -49.29
N THR A 19 6.85 47.91 -47.99
CA THR A 19 5.95 48.95 -47.44
C THR A 19 6.56 50.36 -47.45
N GLY A 20 7.73 50.54 -48.06
CA GLY A 20 8.40 51.84 -48.19
C GLY A 20 9.31 52.20 -47.01
N MET A 21 9.58 51.26 -46.10
CA MET A 21 10.53 51.50 -45.01
C MET A 21 11.99 51.35 -45.50
N PRO A 22 12.91 52.25 -45.10
CA PRO A 22 14.33 52.13 -45.48
C PRO A 22 14.95 50.80 -45.04
N VAL A 23 15.75 50.18 -45.91
CA VAL A 23 16.40 48.87 -45.73
C VAL A 23 17.08 48.72 -44.36
N ALA A 24 17.89 49.71 -43.97
CA ALA A 24 18.60 49.69 -42.68
C ALA A 24 17.64 49.65 -41.48
N GLN A 25 16.49 50.29 -41.58
CA GLN A 25 15.50 50.36 -40.51
C GLN A 25 14.64 49.08 -40.46
N ALA A 26 14.35 48.49 -41.61
CA ALA A 26 13.68 47.19 -41.75
C ALA A 26 14.48 46.03 -41.13
N GLU A 27 15.78 45.96 -41.42
CA GLU A 27 16.66 44.95 -40.83
C GLU A 27 16.75 45.08 -39.31
N GLN A 28 16.86 46.31 -38.81
CA GLN A 28 17.06 46.58 -37.39
C GLN A 28 15.79 46.29 -36.57
N GLN A 29 14.61 46.63 -37.10
CA GLN A 29 13.34 46.24 -36.49
C GLN A 29 13.13 44.72 -36.50
N SER A 30 13.46 44.04 -37.60
CA SER A 30 13.37 42.59 -37.69
C SER A 30 14.24 41.88 -36.65
N LYS A 31 15.50 42.33 -36.49
CA LYS A 31 16.41 41.81 -35.46
C LYS A 31 15.92 42.08 -34.04
N LEU A 32 15.42 43.29 -33.76
CA LEU A 32 14.86 43.65 -32.45
C LEU A 32 13.64 42.78 -32.11
N LEU A 33 12.73 42.60 -33.07
CA LEU A 33 11.54 41.77 -32.87
C LEU A 33 11.93 40.30 -32.63
N ALA A 34 12.93 39.77 -33.35
CA ALA A 34 13.44 38.43 -33.12
C ALA A 34 14.04 38.26 -31.71
N ASP A 35 14.80 39.25 -31.21
CA ASP A 35 15.37 39.22 -29.87
C ASP A 35 14.27 39.29 -28.78
N VAL A 36 13.26 40.15 -28.96
CA VAL A 36 12.11 40.24 -28.05
C VAL A 36 11.30 38.94 -28.06
N LEU A 37 11.00 38.38 -29.23
CA LEU A 37 10.26 37.11 -29.34
C LEU A 37 11.06 35.95 -28.75
N GLY A 38 12.38 35.92 -28.95
CA GLY A 38 13.26 34.90 -28.36
C GLY A 38 13.28 34.89 -26.83
N LYS A 39 13.01 36.05 -26.21
CA LYS A 39 12.96 36.20 -24.74
C LYS A 39 11.55 36.09 -24.15
N ALA A 40 10.52 36.48 -24.91
CA ALA A 40 9.16 36.61 -24.39
C ALA A 40 8.24 35.42 -24.71
N VAL A 41 8.59 34.61 -25.71
CA VAL A 41 7.71 33.54 -26.21
C VAL A 41 8.37 32.18 -26.06
N THR A 42 7.64 31.21 -25.50
CA THR A 42 8.02 29.80 -25.53
C THR A 42 7.75 29.22 -26.91
N PHE A 43 8.78 28.64 -27.54
CA PHE A 43 8.62 28.03 -28.84
C PHE A 43 8.03 26.61 -28.71
N PRO A 44 7.41 26.06 -29.78
CA PRO A 44 6.88 24.70 -29.76
C PRO A 44 7.91 23.64 -29.34
N ARG A 45 9.20 23.85 -29.61
CA ARG A 45 10.29 22.97 -29.15
C ARG A 45 10.43 22.96 -27.62
N ASP A 46 10.28 24.10 -26.98
CA ASP A 46 10.38 24.23 -25.52
C ASP A 46 9.18 23.54 -24.87
N LEU A 47 8.00 23.70 -25.46
CA LEU A 47 6.78 23.02 -25.03
C LEU A 47 6.91 21.50 -25.17
N LEU A 48 7.39 21.00 -26.32
CA LEU A 48 7.64 19.57 -26.54
C LEU A 48 8.67 18.99 -25.54
N SER A 49 9.68 19.79 -25.18
CA SER A 49 10.68 19.39 -24.19
C SER A 49 10.06 19.31 -22.79
N SER A 50 9.21 20.28 -22.44
CA SER A 50 8.43 20.28 -21.20
C SER A 50 7.46 19.10 -21.14
N GLU A 51 6.73 18.82 -22.22
CA GLU A 51 5.81 17.69 -22.34
C GLU A 51 6.53 16.35 -22.13
N ARG A 52 7.69 16.15 -22.77
CA ARG A 52 8.51 14.95 -22.54
C ARG A 52 8.96 14.83 -21.09
N ASN A 53 9.40 15.93 -20.47
CA ASN A 53 9.79 15.92 -19.06
C ASN A 53 8.61 15.57 -18.14
N LEU A 54 7.41 16.05 -18.44
CA LEU A 54 6.20 15.70 -17.70
C LEU A 54 5.84 14.22 -17.88
N LEU A 55 5.92 13.68 -19.09
CA LEU A 55 5.69 12.25 -19.34
C LEU A 55 6.65 11.38 -18.54
N VAL A 56 7.95 11.70 -18.55
CA VAL A 56 8.95 10.97 -17.75
C VAL A 56 8.63 11.04 -16.26
N LYS A 57 8.24 12.22 -15.74
CA LYS A 57 7.85 12.36 -14.33
C LYS A 57 6.59 11.57 -13.98
N ILE A 58 5.61 11.52 -14.88
CA ILE A 58 4.39 10.74 -14.70
C ILE A 58 4.71 9.24 -14.67
N ASP A 59 5.55 8.76 -15.57
CA ASP A 59 5.94 7.35 -15.61
C ASP A 59 6.75 6.96 -14.37
N ALA A 60 7.67 7.83 -13.93
CA ALA A 60 8.39 7.63 -12.68
C ALA A 60 7.45 7.59 -11.45
N ALA A 61 6.46 8.48 -11.39
CA ALA A 61 5.48 8.50 -10.31
C ALA A 61 4.58 7.24 -10.32
N LYS A 62 4.17 6.76 -11.50
CA LYS A 62 3.42 5.50 -11.63
C LYS A 62 4.23 4.31 -11.11
N ALA A 63 5.50 4.20 -11.50
CA ALA A 63 6.39 3.14 -11.04
C ALA A 63 6.59 3.18 -9.51
N ASP A 64 6.75 4.36 -8.91
CA ASP A 64 6.84 4.52 -7.45
C ASP A 64 5.55 4.09 -6.74
N ILE A 65 4.38 4.45 -7.29
CA ILE A 65 3.08 4.04 -6.75
C ILE A 65 2.90 2.51 -6.84
N GLU A 66 3.24 1.89 -7.96
CA GLU A 66 3.18 0.43 -8.13
C GLU A 66 4.10 -0.29 -7.14
N ALA A 67 5.31 0.21 -6.94
CA ALA A 67 6.25 -0.33 -5.97
C ALA A 67 5.71 -0.22 -4.52
N LYS A 68 5.19 0.94 -4.14
CA LYS A 68 4.57 1.16 -2.82
C LYS A 68 3.36 0.26 -2.60
N LEU A 69 2.52 0.08 -3.62
CA LEU A 69 1.36 -0.81 -3.55
C LEU A 69 1.80 -2.27 -3.37
N GLY A 70 2.87 -2.70 -4.04
CA GLY A 70 3.49 -4.01 -3.84
C GLY A 70 3.99 -4.22 -2.41
N ILE A 71 4.67 -3.22 -1.84
CA ILE A 71 5.15 -3.26 -0.44
C ILE A 71 3.98 -3.37 0.54
N VAL A 72 2.94 -2.54 0.38
CA VAL A 72 1.74 -2.57 1.25
C VAL A 72 1.04 -3.92 1.17
N LYS A 73 0.91 -4.50 -0.04
CA LYS A 73 0.31 -5.82 -0.22
C LYS A 73 1.11 -6.90 0.53
N MET A 74 2.44 -6.89 0.41
CA MET A 74 3.32 -7.84 1.09
C MET A 74 3.24 -7.70 2.62
N ASP A 75 3.21 -6.46 3.14
CA ASP A 75 3.04 -6.21 4.58
C ASP A 75 1.69 -6.72 5.11
N LEU A 76 0.61 -6.49 4.36
CA LEU A 76 -0.72 -6.99 4.72
C LEU A 76 -0.80 -8.52 4.70
N GLU A 77 -0.22 -9.17 3.69
CA GLU A 77 -0.11 -10.64 3.63
C GLU A 77 0.71 -11.19 4.82
N GLY A 78 1.81 -10.52 5.16
CA GLY A 78 2.62 -10.85 6.34
C GLY A 78 1.83 -10.75 7.65
N LYS A 79 1.15 -9.62 7.87
CA LYS A 79 0.29 -9.40 9.05
C LYS A 79 -0.84 -10.41 9.15
N LEU A 80 -1.47 -10.75 8.02
CA LEU A 80 -2.53 -11.76 7.98
C LEU A 80 -2.01 -13.14 8.42
N ASN A 81 -0.83 -13.54 7.92
CA ASN A 81 -0.21 -14.81 8.31
C ASN A 81 0.13 -14.85 9.80
N VAL A 82 0.65 -13.75 10.36
CA VAL A 82 0.93 -13.64 11.80
C VAL A 82 -0.34 -13.76 12.63
N VAL A 83 -1.41 -13.05 12.26
CA VAL A 83 -2.70 -13.13 12.97
C VAL A 83 -3.29 -14.53 12.88
N LYS A 84 -3.18 -15.20 11.73
CA LYS A 84 -3.65 -16.58 11.56
C LYS A 84 -2.89 -17.54 12.48
N ALA A 85 -1.57 -17.44 12.54
CA ALA A 85 -0.74 -18.26 13.42
C ALA A 85 -1.09 -18.03 14.91
N ASP A 86 -1.24 -16.76 15.33
CA ASP A 86 -1.64 -16.43 16.70
C ASP A 86 -3.00 -17.03 17.07
N ILE A 87 -3.98 -16.99 16.15
CA ILE A 87 -5.29 -17.59 16.37
C ILE A 87 -5.18 -19.12 16.51
N GLU A 88 -4.40 -19.77 15.65
CA GLU A 88 -4.17 -21.22 15.70
C GLU A 88 -3.53 -21.65 17.03
N ASP A 89 -2.51 -20.93 17.49
CA ASP A 89 -1.82 -21.17 18.76
C ASP A 89 -2.73 -20.97 19.98
N ARG A 90 -3.52 -19.88 19.99
CA ARG A 90 -4.47 -19.60 21.06
C ARG A 90 -5.59 -20.62 21.11
N LEU A 91 -6.08 -21.08 19.96
CA LEU A 91 -7.08 -22.14 19.89
C LEU A 91 -6.51 -23.46 20.43
N GLY A 92 -5.26 -23.79 20.08
CA GLY A 92 -4.54 -24.95 20.62
C GLY A 92 -4.41 -24.89 22.14
N THR A 93 -4.02 -23.73 22.67
CA THR A 93 -3.91 -23.49 24.12
C THR A 93 -5.26 -23.68 24.83
N VAL A 94 -6.32 -23.05 24.33
CA VAL A 94 -7.68 -23.20 24.90
C VAL A 94 -8.15 -24.65 24.87
N LYS A 95 -7.84 -25.39 23.80
CA LYS A 95 -8.18 -26.81 23.69
C LYS A 95 -7.48 -27.63 24.76
N MET A 96 -6.17 -27.47 24.93
CA MET A 96 -5.39 -28.18 25.97
C MET A 96 -5.90 -27.86 27.38
N ASP A 97 -6.20 -26.59 27.67
CA ASP A 97 -6.73 -26.17 28.97
C ASP A 97 -8.10 -26.82 29.26
N LEU A 98 -8.97 -26.92 28.25
CA LEU A 98 -10.26 -27.58 28.38
C LEU A 98 -10.11 -29.09 28.59
N GLU A 99 -9.22 -29.75 27.85
CA GLU A 99 -8.90 -31.17 28.03
C GLU A 99 -8.39 -31.45 29.45
N SER A 100 -7.44 -30.64 29.94
CA SER A 100 -6.92 -30.75 31.31
C SER A 100 -8.02 -30.55 32.37
N LYS A 101 -8.89 -29.54 32.21
CA LYS A 101 -10.02 -29.33 33.13
C LYS A 101 -11.00 -30.49 33.12
N ILE A 102 -11.30 -31.06 31.95
CA ILE A 102 -12.17 -32.24 31.82
C ILE A 102 -11.57 -33.44 32.55
N ASP A 103 -10.27 -33.69 32.38
CA ASP A 103 -9.59 -34.80 33.04
C ASP A 103 -9.51 -34.61 34.55
N GLY A 104 -9.31 -33.37 35.02
CA GLY A 104 -9.44 -33.02 36.44
C GLY A 104 -10.82 -33.37 37.00
N VAL A 105 -11.90 -32.93 36.34
CA VAL A 105 -13.28 -33.24 36.75
C VAL A 105 -13.55 -34.75 36.75
N LYS A 106 -13.06 -35.50 35.75
CA LYS A 106 -13.19 -36.97 35.73
C LYS A 106 -12.47 -37.63 36.90
N SER A 107 -11.28 -37.15 37.25
CA SER A 107 -10.52 -37.62 38.41
C SER A 107 -11.30 -37.38 39.70
N ASP A 108 -11.81 -36.16 39.89
CA ASP A 108 -12.62 -35.79 41.06
C ASP A 108 -13.88 -36.66 41.17
N ILE A 109 -14.60 -36.87 40.06
CA ILE A 109 -15.78 -37.76 40.02
C ILE A 109 -15.40 -39.19 40.40
N THR A 110 -14.26 -39.69 39.93
CA THR A 110 -13.78 -41.04 40.25
C THR A 110 -13.47 -41.16 41.73
N LEU A 111 -12.81 -40.17 42.31
CA LEU A 111 -12.52 -40.11 43.74
C LEU A 111 -13.80 -40.08 44.58
N ILE A 112 -14.79 -39.26 44.20
CA ILE A 112 -16.10 -39.21 44.87
C ILE A 112 -16.81 -40.57 44.81
N LYS A 113 -16.78 -41.27 43.66
CA LYS A 113 -17.36 -42.61 43.53
C LYS A 113 -16.72 -43.61 44.49
N TRP A 114 -15.38 -43.58 44.63
CA TRP A 114 -14.68 -44.42 45.60
C TRP A 114 -15.09 -44.09 47.04
N MET A 115 -15.11 -42.80 47.41
CA MET A 115 -15.54 -42.38 48.74
C MET A 115 -16.96 -42.83 49.07
N MET A 116 -17.92 -42.65 48.16
CA MET A 116 -19.29 -43.12 48.34
C MET A 116 -19.34 -44.65 48.52
N GLY A 117 -18.58 -45.42 47.74
CA GLY A 117 -18.49 -46.87 47.90
C GLY A 117 -18.02 -47.27 49.30
N THR A 118 -16.97 -46.62 49.81
CA THR A 118 -16.47 -46.89 51.17
C THR A 118 -17.48 -46.49 52.25
N LEU A 119 -18.15 -45.35 52.10
CA LEU A 119 -19.17 -44.88 53.04
C LEU A 119 -20.38 -45.83 53.10
N ILE A 120 -20.83 -46.32 51.93
CA ILE A 120 -21.90 -47.31 51.86
C ILE A 120 -21.48 -48.60 52.56
N ALA A 121 -20.28 -49.11 52.27
CA ALA A 121 -19.76 -50.34 52.90
C ALA A 121 -19.66 -50.20 54.44
N LEU A 122 -19.17 -49.07 54.93
CA LEU A 122 -19.08 -48.78 56.37
C LEU A 122 -20.47 -48.79 57.04
N ASN A 123 -21.43 -48.08 56.44
CA ASN A 123 -22.80 -48.03 56.97
C ASN A 123 -23.48 -49.41 56.92
N SER A 124 -23.31 -50.18 55.85
CA SER A 124 -23.82 -51.55 55.76
C SER A 124 -23.22 -52.46 56.84
N ALA A 125 -21.91 -52.37 57.10
CA ALA A 125 -21.25 -53.14 58.15
C ALA A 125 -21.77 -52.78 59.56
N MET A 126 -22.00 -51.50 59.84
CA MET A 126 -22.61 -51.06 61.11
C MET A 126 -24.03 -51.61 61.29
N ILE A 127 -24.86 -51.57 60.24
CA ILE A 127 -26.23 -52.12 60.29
C ILE A 127 -26.19 -53.62 60.58
N ILE A 128 -25.32 -54.38 59.89
CA ILE A 128 -25.16 -55.82 60.14
C ILE A 128 -24.75 -56.05 61.60
N LYS A 129 -23.79 -55.29 62.12
CA LYS A 129 -23.36 -55.39 63.53
C LYS A 129 -24.49 -55.09 64.51
N LEU A 130 -25.35 -54.11 64.24
CA LEU A 130 -26.48 -53.75 65.11
C LEU A 130 -27.63 -54.76 65.08
N LEU A 131 -27.79 -55.49 63.98
CA LEU A 131 -28.88 -56.47 63.81
C LEU A 131 -28.51 -57.88 64.27
N PHE A 132 -27.22 -58.24 64.24
CA PHE A 132 -26.74 -59.61 64.45
C PHE A 132 -25.71 -59.77 65.58
N ALA A 133 -25.38 -58.71 66.32
CA ALA A 133 -24.60 -58.77 67.56
C ALA A 133 -25.47 -58.30 68.74
#